data_AF-A0A7X0GCB6-F1
#
_entry.id   AF-A0A7X0GCB6-F1
#
_cell.length_a   1.000
_cell.length_b   1.000
_cell.length_c   1.000
_cell.angle_alpha   90.00
_cell.angle_beta   90.00
_cell.angle_gamma   90.00
#
_symmetry.space_group_name_H-M   'P 1'
#
loop_
_entity.id
_entity.type
_entity.pdbx_description
1 polymer ?
#
loop_
_entity_poly.entity_id
_entity_poly.type
_entity_poly.pdbx_seq_one_letter_code
_entity_poly.pdbx_strand_id
1 'polypeptide(L)' 'MKNEQAMKNEQAPEPQHIEFHVSYLDGESGRIGHEEFSDRASAERFADAQLNDEEAWAVVDVVALQPARQQERAQQLVA' A
#
# COMPACT_ATOMS: atom_id res chain seq x y z
N MET A 1 9.15 48.24 -0.45
CA MET A 1 9.06 47.44 -1.68
C MET A 1 8.51 46.09 -1.26
N LYS A 2 7.27 45.79 -1.66
CA LYS A 2 6.63 44.50 -1.44
C LYS A 2 7.30 43.52 -2.39
N ASN A 3 8.02 42.54 -1.87
CA ASN A 3 8.44 41.41 -2.69
C ASN A 3 7.43 40.30 -2.48
N GLU A 4 6.33 40.45 -3.22
CA GLU A 4 5.41 39.38 -3.62
C GLU A 4 6.21 38.37 -4.44
N GLN A 5 6.59 37.25 -3.84
CA GLN A 5 6.81 36.03 -4.60
C GLN A 5 5.85 34.98 -4.06
N ALA A 6 4.78 34.86 -4.85
CA ALA A 6 3.69 33.93 -4.70
C ALA A 6 4.19 32.48 -4.74
N MET A 7 3.63 31.69 -3.84
CA MET A 7 2.96 30.42 -4.13
C MET A 7 3.43 29.68 -5.40
N LYS A 8 4.27 28.67 -5.21
CA LYS A 8 4.09 27.31 -5.76
C LYS A 8 5.31 26.48 -5.41
N ASN A 9 5.36 26.01 -4.17
CA ASN A 9 5.92 24.68 -3.96
C ASN A 9 4.87 23.89 -3.19
N GLU A 10 3.73 23.74 -3.85
CA GLU A 10 2.82 22.62 -3.62
C GLU A 10 3.62 21.40 -4.07
N GLN A 11 4.55 20.97 -3.21
CA GLN A 11 5.02 19.59 -3.24
C GLN A 11 3.77 18.79 -2.92
N ALA A 12 3.01 18.47 -3.97
CA ALA A 12 2.04 17.39 -3.92
C ALA A 12 2.78 16.26 -3.20
N PRO A 13 2.26 15.75 -2.08
CA PRO A 13 2.92 14.66 -1.38
C PRO A 13 3.19 13.60 -2.43
N GLU A 14 4.47 13.24 -2.62
CA GLU A 14 4.82 12.17 -3.54
C GLU A 14 3.86 11.03 -3.27
N PRO A 15 3.21 10.46 -4.32
CA PRO A 15 2.20 9.45 -4.09
C PRO A 15 2.85 8.37 -3.24
N GLN A 16 2.44 8.31 -1.98
CA GLN A 16 2.78 7.21 -1.11
C GLN A 16 2.30 6.00 -1.90
N HIS A 17 3.23 5.11 -2.28
CA HIS A 17 2.84 3.94 -3.03
C HIS A 17 2.10 3.06 -2.03
N ILE A 18 0.77 3.18 -2.04
CA ILE A 18 -0.10 2.45 -1.13
C ILE A 18 -0.47 1.15 -1.81
N GLU A 19 -0.27 0.06 -1.10
CA GLU A 19 -0.73 -1.27 -1.49
C GLU A 19 -1.80 -1.76 -0.50
N PHE A 20 -2.65 -2.65 -0.98
CA PHE A 20 -3.75 -3.21 -0.23
C PHE A 20 -3.59 -4.72 -0.18
N HIS A 21 -3.49 -5.26 1.03
CA HIS A 21 -3.27 -6.69 1.21
C HIS A 21 -4.55 -7.26 1.79
N VAL A 22 -5.08 -8.32 1.18
CA VAL A 22 -6.28 -9.01 1.66
C VAL A 22 -5.88 -10.34 2.26
N SER A 23 -6.22 -10.54 3.52
CA SER A 23 -6.09 -11.82 4.22
C SER A 23 -7.49 -12.42 4.39
N TYR A 24 -7.72 -13.68 4.03
CA TYR A 24 -9.07 -14.25 4.02
C TYR A 24 -9.08 -15.73 4.36
N LEU A 25 -10.23 -16.24 4.85
CA LEU A 25 -10.47 -17.68 4.96
C LEU A 25 -10.93 -18.23 3.61
N ASP A 26 -10.11 -19.07 3.00
CA ASP A 26 -10.42 -19.76 1.77
C ASP A 26 -11.43 -20.89 2.05
N GLY A 27 -12.65 -20.73 1.51
CA GLY A 27 -13.76 -21.68 1.77
C GLY A 27 -13.56 -23.07 1.15
N GLU A 28 -12.73 -23.21 0.12
CA GLU A 28 -12.49 -24.50 -0.54
C GLU A 28 -11.46 -25.36 0.21
N SER A 29 -10.41 -24.72 0.74
CA SER A 29 -9.31 -25.39 1.42
C SER A 29 -9.35 -25.28 2.95
N GLY A 30 -10.16 -24.37 3.49
CA GLY A 30 -10.22 -24.04 4.92
C GLY A 30 -8.93 -23.38 5.45
N ARG A 31 -8.12 -22.79 4.56
CA ARG A 31 -6.83 -22.18 4.90
C ARG A 31 -6.90 -20.67 4.80
N ILE A 32 -5.91 -20.01 5.37
CA ILE A 32 -5.75 -18.56 5.21
C ILE A 32 -5.04 -18.30 3.89
N GLY A 33 -5.68 -17.53 3.01
CA GLY A 33 -5.11 -16.99 1.77
C GLY A 33 -4.66 -15.54 1.94
N HIS A 34 -3.77 -15.09 1.06
CA HIS A 34 -3.29 -13.72 0.99
C HIS A 34 -3.20 -13.25 -0.45
N GLU A 35 -3.76 -12.08 -0.76
CA GLU A 35 -3.59 -11.43 -2.06
C GLU A 35 -3.27 -9.95 -1.95
N GLU A 36 -2.53 -9.45 -2.93
CA GLU A 36 -2.02 -8.07 -2.98
C GLU A 36 -2.69 -7.30 -4.12
N PHE A 37 -3.05 -6.05 -3.86
CA PHE A 37 -3.73 -5.16 -4.79
C PHE A 37 -3.12 -3.76 -4.74
N SER A 38 -3.03 -3.09 -5.88
CA SER A 38 -2.62 -1.69 -5.97
C SER A 38 -3.75 -0.69 -5.81
N ASP A 39 -5.01 -1.17 -5.77
CA ASP A 39 -6.21 -0.34 -5.69
C ASP A 39 -7.16 -0.84 -4.61
N ARG A 40 -7.71 0.13 -3.85
CA ARG A 40 -8.60 -0.13 -2.73
C ARG A 40 -9.89 -0.81 -3.15
N ALA A 41 -10.53 -0.30 -4.21
CA ALA A 41 -11.84 -0.80 -4.63
C ALA A 41 -11.75 -2.25 -5.12
N SER A 42 -10.64 -2.61 -5.75
CA SER A 42 -10.35 -3.98 -6.17
C SER A 42 -10.16 -4.91 -4.96
N ALA A 43 -9.39 -4.49 -3.96
CA ALA A 43 -9.20 -5.24 -2.71
C ALA A 43 -10.51 -5.45 -1.94
N GLU A 44 -11.32 -4.40 -1.79
CA GLU A 44 -12.61 -4.46 -1.11
C GLU A 44 -13.60 -5.38 -1.83
N ARG A 45 -13.66 -5.31 -3.17
CA ARG A 45 -14.51 -6.22 -3.96
C ARG A 45 -14.08 -7.67 -3.83
N PHE A 46 -12.77 -7.93 -3.78
CA PHE A 46 -12.28 -9.28 -3.56
C PHE A 46 -12.64 -9.77 -2.17
N ALA A 47 -12.43 -8.95 -1.13
CA ALA A 47 -12.78 -9.27 0.24
C ALA A 47 -14.28 -9.59 0.40
N ASP A 48 -15.16 -8.77 -0.18
CA ASP A 48 -16.61 -8.99 -0.17
C ASP A 48 -16.99 -10.32 -0.84
N ALA A 49 -16.33 -10.67 -1.95
CA ALA A 49 -16.55 -11.94 -2.64
C ALA A 49 -16.13 -13.18 -1.81
N GLN A 50 -15.25 -13.03 -0.82
CA GLN A 50 -14.87 -14.13 0.08
C GLN A 50 -15.90 -14.35 1.21
N LEU A 51 -16.82 -13.42 1.46
CA LEU A 51 -17.83 -13.51 2.53
C LEU A 51 -19.04 -14.36 2.11
N ASN A 52 -18.79 -15.61 1.73
CA ASN A 52 -19.81 -16.52 1.17
C ASN A 52 -20.42 -17.50 2.17
N ASP A 53 -19.93 -17.52 3.42
CA ASP A 53 -20.38 -18.41 4.50
C ASP A 53 -20.45 -17.66 5.84
N GLU A 54 -21.17 -18.20 6.83
CA GLU A 54 -21.29 -17.61 8.17
C GLU A 54 -19.94 -17.56 8.90
N GLU A 55 -19.04 -18.51 8.63
CA GLU A 55 -17.71 -18.54 9.24
C GLU A 55 -16.66 -17.77 8.42
N ALA A 56 -17.03 -17.28 7.22
CA ALA A 56 -16.12 -16.58 6.34
C ALA A 56 -15.70 -15.22 6.88
N TRP A 57 -14.44 -14.86 6.66
CA TRP A 57 -13.90 -13.56 6.98
C TRP A 57 -12.84 -13.13 5.97
N ALA A 58 -12.72 -11.82 5.79
CA ALA A 58 -11.66 -11.19 5.02
C ALA A 58 -11.26 -9.87 5.69
N VAL A 59 -9.96 -9.58 5.72
CA VAL A 59 -9.35 -8.37 6.26
C VAL A 59 -8.59 -7.67 5.16
N VAL A 60 -8.86 -6.38 4.97
CA VAL A 60 -8.14 -5.53 4.02
C VAL A 60 -7.21 -4.59 4.79
N ASP A 61 -5.91 -4.81 4.63
CA ASP A 61 -4.86 -3.98 5.22
C ASP A 61 -4.40 -2.92 4.20
N VAL A 62 -4.13 -1.71 4.69
CA VAL A 62 -3.56 -0.62 3.88
C VAL A 62 -2.08 -0.48 4.25
N VAL A 63 -1.21 -0.71 3.28
CA VAL A 63 0.25 -0.70 3.46
C VAL A 63 0.83 0.52 2.75
N ALA A 64 1.44 1.43 3.52
CA ALA A 64 2.19 2.54 2.94
C ALA A 64 3.62 2.09 2.63
N LEU A 65 3.96 1.94 1.35
CA LEU A 65 5.33 1.67 0.96
C LEU A 65 6.16 2.94 1.10
N GLN A 66 7.23 2.83 1.88
CA GLN A 66 8.26 3.85 1.85
C GLN A 66 9.05 3.69 0.55
N PRO A 67 9.28 4.77 -0.22
CA PRO A 67 10.22 4.70 -1.31
C PRO A 67 11.55 4.22 -0.73
N ALA A 68 12.09 3.13 -1.29
CA ALA A 68 13.36 2.58 -0.84
C ALA A 68 14.38 3.72 -0.86
N ARG A 69 14.86 4.15 0.32
CA ARG A 69 15.96 5.11 0.36
C ARG A 69 17.15 4.42 -0.27
N GLN A 70 17.45 4.82 -1.50
CA GLN A 70 18.61 4.40 -2.26
C GLN A 70 19.82 4.47 -1.33
N GLN A 71 20.40 3.32 -1.04
CA GLN A 71 21.52 3.17 -0.12
C GLN A 71 22.79 3.69 -0.81
N GLU A 72 22.85 5.00 -1.08
CA GLU A 72 24.04 5.70 -1.57
C GLU A 72 25.01 5.94 -0.41
N ARG A 73 25.70 4.90 0.11
CA ARG A 73 26.89 5.09 0.96
C ARG A 73 27.71 3.84 1.27
N ALA A 74 28.00 2.99 0.29
CA ALA A 74 29.04 1.96 0.45
C ALA A 74 30.11 1.96 -0.65
N GLN A 75 30.35 3.13 -1.27
CA GLN A 75 31.58 3.39 -2.02
C GLN A 75 32.22 4.66 -1.49
N GLN A 76 32.78 4.63 -0.27
CA GLN A 76 33.69 5.68 0.16
C GLN A 76 34.91 5.07 0.86
N LEU A 77 35.96 4.96 0.04
CA LEU A 77 37.40 4.94 0.32
C LEU A 77 37.87 4.40 1.69
N VAL A 78 38.69 3.34 1.66
CA VAL A 78 39.92 3.31 2.45
C VAL A 78 41.09 3.17 1.47
N ALA A 79 41.96 4.17 1.55
CA ALA A 79 43.21 4.32 0.80
C ALA A 79 44.30 3.38 1.34
#